data_AF-A0A401QLH3-F1
#
_entry.id   AF-A0A401QLH3-F1
#
_cell.length_a   1.000
_cell.length_b   1.000
_cell.length_c   1.000
_cell.angle_alpha   90.00
_cell.angle_beta   90.00
_cell.angle_gamma   90.00
#
_symmetry.space_group_name_H-M   'P 1'
#
loop_
_entity.id
_entity.type
_entity.pdbx_description
1 polymer ?
#
loop_
_entity_poly.entity_id
_entity_poly.type
_entity_poly.pdbx_seq_one_letter_code
_entity_poly.pdbx_strand_id
1 'polypeptide(L)' 'LRDCELSPVVNRDLARRVRSINGITQHKQIVRNDIKLAAKLIHSLDDRSQLWSSETVNEEGRVEVSVGKL' A
#
# COMPACT_ATOMS: atom_id res chain seq x y z
N LEU A 1 10.26 -7.80 -26.75
CA LEU A 1 9.41 -8.60 -27.66
C LEU A 1 10.18 -8.82 -28.95
N ARG A 2 10.27 -10.05 -29.45
CA ARG A 2 10.80 -10.30 -30.80
C ARG A 2 9.67 -10.87 -31.65
N ASP A 3 9.54 -10.31 -32.84
CA ASP A 3 8.68 -10.77 -33.95
C ASP A 3 7.16 -10.74 -33.72
N CYS A 4 6.64 -9.75 -32.98
CA CYS A 4 5.20 -9.57 -32.76
C CYS A 4 4.79 -8.10 -32.91
N GLU A 5 3.76 -7.83 -33.72
CA GLU A 5 3.10 -6.52 -33.84
C GLU A 5 2.18 -6.27 -32.63
N LEU A 6 2.36 -5.15 -31.93
CA LEU A 6 1.69 -4.86 -30.65
C LEU A 6 0.33 -4.14 -30.77
N SER A 7 0.07 -3.46 -31.89
CA SER A 7 -1.15 -2.67 -32.14
C SER A 7 -1.63 -1.83 -30.93
N PRO A 8 -0.81 -0.90 -30.42
CA PRO A 8 -1.17 -0.13 -29.24
C PRO A 8 -2.33 0.84 -29.52
N VAL A 9 -3.22 0.98 -28.54
CA VAL A 9 -4.32 1.95 -28.54
C VAL A 9 -4.04 3.02 -27.49
N VAL A 10 -4.55 4.24 -27.71
CA VAL A 10 -4.43 5.34 -26.76
C VAL A 10 -5.17 4.98 -25.46
N ASN A 11 -4.45 4.98 -24.34
CA ASN A 11 -5.04 4.85 -23.02
C ASN A 11 -5.90 6.09 -22.72
N ARG A 12 -7.22 5.90 -22.59
CA ARG A 12 -8.16 6.99 -22.31
C ARG A 12 -8.19 7.33 -20.83
N ASP A 13 -8.54 8.58 -20.54
CA ASP A 13 -8.67 9.04 -19.16
C ASP A 13 -9.74 8.28 -18.38
N LEU A 14 -9.50 8.16 -17.07
CA LEU A 14 -10.48 7.59 -16.13
C LEU A 14 -11.71 8.50 -16.02
N ALA A 15 -12.82 8.07 -16.62
CA ALA A 15 -14.07 8.84 -16.64
C ALA A 15 -14.71 9.06 -15.26
N ARG A 16 -14.58 8.11 -14.32
CA ARG A 16 -15.18 8.18 -12.97
C ARG A 16 -14.24 7.62 -11.91
N ARG A 17 -13.39 8.49 -11.35
CA ARG A 17 -12.41 8.12 -10.30
C ARG A 17 -13.06 7.85 -8.94
N VAL A 18 -14.08 8.63 -8.58
CA VAL A 18 -14.83 8.46 -7.31
C VAL A 18 -16.09 7.63 -7.57
N ARG A 19 -16.18 6.46 -6.91
CA ARG A 19 -17.34 5.56 -6.98
C ARG A 19 -17.97 5.44 -5.59
N SER A 20 -19.28 5.59 -5.51
CA SER A 20 -20.04 5.39 -4.27
C SER A 20 -20.09 3.89 -3.92
N ILE A 21 -20.04 3.60 -2.63
CA ILE A 21 -20.26 2.26 -2.06
C ILE A 21 -21.54 2.26 -1.21
N ASN A 22 -21.90 1.10 -0.65
CA ASN A 22 -23.07 1.01 0.24
C ASN A 22 -22.90 1.96 1.44
N GLY A 23 -23.94 2.76 1.72
CA GLY A 23 -23.97 3.74 2.81
C GLY A 23 -23.94 3.13 4.21
N ILE A 24 -24.09 1.80 4.36
CA ILE A 24 -23.96 1.13 5.67
C ILE A 24 -22.57 1.30 6.29
N THR A 25 -21.55 1.56 5.46
CA THR A 25 -20.15 1.74 5.88
C THR A 25 -19.93 2.92 6.83
N GLN A 26 -20.83 3.91 6.84
CA GLN A 26 -20.75 5.04 7.78
C GLN A 26 -21.29 4.71 9.18
N HIS A 27 -21.91 3.54 9.37
CA HIS A 27 -22.48 3.16 10.65
C HIS A 27 -21.40 2.96 11.72
N LYS A 28 -21.62 3.49 12.93
CA LYS A 28 -20.62 3.58 14.01
C LYS A 28 -19.94 2.25 14.37
N GLN A 29 -20.65 1.13 14.31
CA GLN A 29 -20.05 -0.19 14.58
C GLN A 29 -19.14 -0.65 13.44
N ILE A 30 -19.54 -0.39 12.20
CA ILE A 30 -18.79 -0.79 11.00
C ILE A 30 -17.53 0.07 10.89
N VAL A 31 -17.62 1.39 11.07
CA VAL A 31 -16.45 2.29 11.07
C VAL A 31 -15.39 1.83 12.08
N ARG A 32 -15.78 1.40 13.28
CA ARG A 32 -14.81 0.88 14.28
C ARG A 32 -14.14 -0.41 13.84
N ASN A 33 -14.89 -1.30 13.21
CA ASN A 33 -14.34 -2.51 12.64
C ASN A 33 -13.36 -2.19 11.50
N ASP A 34 -13.72 -1.27 10.62
CA ASP A 34 -12.90 -0.88 9.48
C ASP A 34 -11.60 -0.20 9.92
N ILE A 35 -11.62 0.62 10.97
CA ILE A 35 -10.40 1.17 11.59
C ILE A 35 -9.45 0.04 12.04
N LYS A 36 -9.98 -0.98 12.72
CA LYS A 36 -9.18 -2.13 13.18
C LYS A 36 -8.56 -2.89 12.00
N LEU A 37 -9.33 -3.12 10.94
CA LEU A 37 -8.86 -3.83 9.76
C LEU A 37 -7.84 -3.00 8.97
N ALA A 38 -8.09 -1.71 8.78
CA ALA A 38 -7.18 -0.79 8.11
C ALA A 38 -5.83 -0.72 8.83
N ALA A 39 -5.82 -0.61 10.16
CA ALA A 39 -4.58 -0.63 10.94
C ALA A 39 -3.80 -1.93 10.73
N LYS A 40 -4.46 -3.09 10.77
CA LYS A 40 -3.81 -4.39 10.52
C LYS A 40 -3.21 -4.48 9.12
N LEU A 41 -3.93 -3.97 8.12
CA LEU A 41 -3.46 -3.93 6.73
C LEU A 41 -2.25 -3.02 6.58
N ILE A 42 -2.30 -1.82 7.16
CA ILE A 42 -1.18 -0.86 7.13
C ILE A 42 0.07 -1.51 7.72
N HIS A 43 -0.01 -2.06 8.94
CA HIS A 43 1.14 -2.75 9.55
C HIS A 43 1.70 -3.86 8.65
N SER A 44 0.83 -4.71 8.10
CA SER A 44 1.26 -5.83 7.27
C SER A 44 1.91 -5.36 5.96
N LEU A 45 1.41 -4.27 5.38
CA LEU A 45 1.93 -3.72 4.13
C LEU A 45 3.23 -2.94 4.36
N ASP A 46 3.30 -2.16 5.43
CA ASP A 46 4.48 -1.41 5.83
C ASP A 46 5.64 -2.36 6.16
N ASP A 47 5.38 -3.44 6.92
CA ASP A 47 6.36 -4.49 7.19
C ASP A 47 6.81 -5.18 5.89
N ARG A 48 5.87 -5.54 5.01
CA ARG A 48 6.21 -6.22 3.76
C ARG A 48 7.04 -5.34 2.81
N SER A 49 6.77 -4.04 2.80
CA SER A 49 7.47 -3.08 1.95
C SER A 49 8.71 -2.48 2.60
N GLN A 50 8.94 -2.77 3.89
CA GLN A 50 10.06 -2.24 4.68
C GLN A 50 10.14 -0.71 4.64
N LEU A 51 8.98 -0.03 4.61
CA LEU A 51 8.89 1.42 4.40
C LEU A 51 9.59 2.23 5.51
N TRP A 52 9.55 1.73 6.74
CA TRP A 52 10.03 2.43 7.93
C TRP A 52 11.31 1.82 8.51
N SER A 53 12.00 1.01 7.72
CA SER A 53 13.25 0.39 8.14
C SER A 53 14.36 1.44 8.17
N SER A 54 14.94 1.68 9.34
CA SER A 54 16.09 2.57 9.49
C SER A 54 17.37 1.79 9.22
N GLU A 55 18.13 2.23 8.22
CA GLU A 55 19.51 1.80 8.01
C GLU A 55 20.38 2.38 9.12
N THR A 56 20.83 1.54 10.04
CA THR A 56 21.85 1.89 11.01
C THR A 56 23.18 1.33 10.52
N VAL A 57 24.13 2.21 10.19
CA VAL A 57 25.50 1.79 9.89
C VAL A 57 26.19 1.51 11.22
N ASN A 58 26.55 0.25 11.47
CA ASN A 58 27.32 -0.11 12.66
C ASN A 58 28.79 0.32 12.53
N GLU A 59 29.56 0.30 13.62
CA GLU A 59 30.96 0.80 13.67
C GLU A 59 31.92 0.03 12.72
N GLU A 60 31.48 -1.12 12.19
CA GLU A 60 32.19 -1.94 11.21
C GLU A 60 31.78 -1.63 9.75
N GLY A 61 30.92 -0.63 9.53
CA GLY A 61 30.45 -0.21 8.21
C GLY A 61 29.37 -1.12 7.60
N ARG A 62 28.78 -2.06 8.35
CA ARG A 62 27.63 -2.85 7.89
C ARG A 62 26.34 -2.10 8.13
N VAL A 63 25.47 -2.11 7.13
CA VAL A 63 24.10 -1.60 7.24
C VAL A 63 23.26 -2.66 7.97
N GLU A 64 22.90 -2.38 9.21
CA GLU A 64 21.87 -3.12 9.93
C GLU A 64 20.51 -2.48 9.66
N VAL A 65 19.57 -3.27 9.17
CA VAL A 65 18.21 -2.82 8.91
C VAL A 65 17.41 -3.04 10.19
N SER A 66 17.21 -1.98 10.96
CA SER A 66 16.34 -2.02 12.13
C SER A 66 14.90 -1.75 11.70
N VAL A 67 14.00 -2.71 11.95
CA VAL A 67 12.57 -2.53 11.68
C VAL A 67 12.01 -1.59 12.74
N GLY A 68 11.79 -0.32 12.38
CA GLY A 68 11.05 0.62 13.21
C GLY A 68 9.62 0.13 13.35
N LYS A 69 9.26 -0.42 14.52
CA LYS A 69 7.85 -0.69 14.84
C LYS A 69 7.15 0.65 15.11
N LEU A 70 6.12 0.93 14.31
CA LEU A 70 5.08 1.93 14.61
C LEU A 70 4.31 1.55 15.87
#